data_AF-A0A370FVV2-F1
#
_entry.id   AF-A0A370FVV2-F1
#
_cell.length_a   1.000
_cell.length_b   1.000
_cell.length_c   1.000
_cell.angle_alpha   90.00
_cell.angle_beta   90.00
_cell.angle_gamma   90.00
#
_symmetry.space_group_name_H-M   'P 1'
#
loop_
_entity.id
_entity.type
_entity.pdbx_description
1 polymer ?
#
loop_
_entity_poly.entity_id
_entity_poly.type
_entity_poly.pdbx_seq_one_letter_code
_entity_poly.pdbx_strand_id
1 'polypeptide(L)'
;MWLVVIDAQTLENPAAASVPNPQPVRRWTPGSCVWCGSAESIEVFRNEPRCEVCREHETVIDEARKFMGMYGLRPIGGTLQSDDDEEREWRVNARDARAALNQIRLPEPPDPALIRKSMRPKAARIVTAFEAESAPARKAPARPRTASSAPAPAPTAAVAPAKKLDVAALEERVTGLLDQLTKVDTQIGLAEAAQGLAARARLNDLNSQKATILRTLAALEKARRSAGE
;
A
#
# COMPACT_ATOMS: atom_id res chain seq x y z
N MET A 1 46.34 -59.61 -40.11
CA MET A 1 46.98 -58.29 -39.87
C MET A 1 46.28 -57.33 -40.83
N TRP A 2 45.29 -56.53 -40.46
CA TRP A 2 45.25 -55.54 -39.38
C TRP A 2 43.86 -55.52 -38.71
N LEU A 3 43.85 -55.38 -37.38
CA LEU A 3 42.68 -55.06 -36.57
C LEU A 3 42.38 -53.56 -36.70
N VAL A 4 41.11 -53.20 -36.85
CA VAL A 4 40.60 -51.92 -36.34
C VAL A 4 39.47 -52.24 -35.37
N VAL A 5 39.67 -51.73 -34.16
CA VAL A 5 38.93 -51.97 -32.93
C VAL A 5 37.57 -51.26 -33.00
N ILE A 6 36.54 -51.95 -32.55
CA ILE A 6 35.19 -51.42 -32.29
C ILE A 6 35.28 -50.63 -30.98
N ASP A 7 35.19 -49.30 -31.04
CA ASP A 7 35.01 -48.51 -29.83
C ASP A 7 33.53 -48.40 -29.46
N ALA A 8 33.19 -49.10 -28.38
CA ALA A 8 31.97 -48.97 -27.62
C ALA A 8 32.14 -47.82 -26.62
N GLN A 9 31.75 -46.60 -26.99
CA GLN A 9 31.49 -45.52 -26.03
C GLN A 9 30.19 -44.80 -26.37
N THR A 10 29.15 -45.21 -25.64
CA THR A 10 28.12 -44.35 -25.04
C THR A 10 27.55 -43.23 -25.91
N LEU A 11 26.46 -43.55 -26.61
CA LEU A 11 25.36 -42.61 -26.86
C LEU A 11 24.88 -42.05 -25.51
N GLU A 12 25.43 -40.91 -25.10
CA GLU A 12 24.87 -40.11 -24.01
C GLU A 12 23.51 -39.57 -24.46
N ASN A 13 22.49 -40.25 -23.98
CA ASN A 13 21.09 -39.90 -24.13
C ASN A 13 20.87 -38.51 -23.48
N PRO A 14 20.49 -37.44 -24.22
CA PRO A 14 20.17 -36.14 -23.61
C PRO A 14 18.86 -36.16 -22.80
N ALA A 15 18.27 -37.34 -22.58
CA ALA A 15 17.07 -37.55 -21.76
C ALA A 15 17.36 -37.73 -20.25
N ALA A 16 18.51 -37.26 -19.74
CA ALA A 16 18.61 -36.89 -18.33
C ALA A 16 17.87 -35.56 -18.13
N ALA A 17 16.56 -35.59 -18.40
CA ALA A 17 15.63 -34.60 -17.93
C ALA A 17 15.88 -34.46 -16.43
N SER A 18 16.34 -33.28 -16.03
CA SER A 18 16.31 -32.82 -14.64
C SER A 18 14.91 -33.12 -14.12
N VAL A 19 14.75 -34.21 -13.38
CA VAL A 19 13.51 -34.50 -12.68
C VAL A 19 13.28 -33.28 -11.78
N PRO A 20 12.24 -32.46 -12.02
CA PRO A 20 11.95 -31.40 -11.08
C PRO A 20 11.64 -32.11 -9.78
N ASN A 21 12.51 -31.92 -8.79
CA ASN A 21 12.27 -32.35 -7.42
C ASN A 21 10.83 -31.92 -7.10
N PRO A 22 9.89 -32.86 -6.88
CA PRO A 22 8.52 -32.49 -6.59
C PRO A 22 8.56 -31.85 -5.20
N GLN A 23 8.76 -30.54 -5.18
CA GLN A 23 8.57 -29.74 -3.99
C GLN A 23 7.21 -30.15 -3.45
N PRO A 24 7.12 -30.62 -2.20
CA PRO A 24 5.86 -31.07 -1.65
C PRO A 24 4.86 -29.93 -1.85
N VAL A 25 3.71 -30.23 -2.47
CA VAL A 25 2.68 -29.23 -2.75
C VAL A 25 2.37 -28.52 -1.44
N ARG A 26 2.88 -27.30 -1.30
CA ARG A 26 2.72 -26.54 -0.07
C ARG A 26 1.25 -26.23 0.08
N ARG A 27 0.68 -26.60 1.22
CA ARG A 27 -0.67 -26.21 1.63
C ARG A 27 -0.54 -25.29 2.83
N TRP A 28 -1.40 -24.29 2.87
CA TRP A 28 -1.48 -23.41 4.02
C TRP A 28 -1.98 -24.17 5.25
N THR A 29 -1.36 -23.92 6.40
CA THR A 29 -1.79 -24.40 7.71
C THR A 29 -2.00 -23.23 8.68
N PRO A 30 -2.90 -23.35 9.67
CA PRO A 30 -3.06 -22.33 10.71
C PRO A 30 -1.72 -22.02 11.40
N GLY A 31 -1.35 -20.73 11.43
CA GLY A 31 -0.05 -20.29 11.94
C GLY A 31 1.09 -20.30 10.91
N SER A 32 0.79 -20.55 9.63
CA SER A 32 1.73 -20.40 8.51
C SER A 32 1.40 -19.18 7.62
N CYS A 33 2.35 -18.82 6.74
CA CYS A 33 2.29 -17.62 5.90
C CYS A 33 1.17 -17.81 4.89
N VAL A 34 0.23 -16.88 4.83
CA VAL A 34 -0.92 -16.90 3.92
C VAL A 34 -0.51 -16.88 2.45
N TRP A 35 0.70 -16.39 2.15
CA TRP A 35 1.21 -16.29 0.78
C TRP A 35 1.98 -17.51 0.29
N CYS A 36 2.94 -18.00 1.08
CA CYS A 36 3.85 -19.09 0.68
C CYS A 36 3.72 -20.38 1.50
N GLY A 37 2.92 -20.37 2.58
CA GLY A 37 2.73 -21.51 3.48
C GLY A 37 3.93 -21.86 4.36
N SER A 38 4.98 -21.03 4.39
CA SER A 38 6.11 -21.21 5.32
C SER A 38 5.68 -20.96 6.76
N ALA A 39 6.22 -21.71 7.72
CA ALA A 39 6.09 -21.43 9.16
C ALA A 39 7.26 -20.62 9.71
N GLU A 40 8.30 -20.41 8.89
CA GLU A 40 9.51 -19.67 9.27
C GLU A 40 9.20 -18.20 9.54
N SER A 41 9.84 -17.65 10.59
CA SER A 41 9.72 -16.25 11.06
C SER A 41 8.32 -15.72 11.37
N ILE A 42 7.27 -16.54 11.30
CA ILE A 42 5.89 -16.11 11.61
C ILE A 42 5.66 -15.88 13.10
N GLU A 43 6.35 -16.63 13.95
CA GLU A 43 6.22 -16.45 15.39
C GLU A 43 6.71 -15.06 15.86
N VAL A 44 7.60 -14.44 15.08
CA VAL A 44 8.06 -13.06 15.30
C VAL A 44 6.95 -12.05 14.96
N PHE A 45 6.03 -12.43 14.08
CA PHE A 45 4.96 -11.59 13.55
C PHE A 45 3.57 -12.18 13.81
N ARG A 46 3.32 -12.72 15.02
CA ARG A 46 2.10 -13.46 15.43
C ARG A 46 0.74 -12.81 15.07
N ASN A 47 0.70 -11.54 14.71
CA ASN A 47 -0.52 -10.80 14.34
C ASN A 47 -0.61 -10.47 12.84
N GLU A 48 0.38 -10.84 12.03
CA GLU A 48 0.45 -10.53 10.60
C GLU A 48 0.40 -11.81 9.75
N PRO A 49 -0.31 -11.83 8.61
CA PRO A 49 -0.51 -13.04 7.81
C PRO A 49 0.71 -13.47 6.96
N ARG A 50 1.84 -12.77 7.01
CA ARG A 50 3.01 -13.01 6.15
C ARG A 50 4.30 -13.24 6.93
N CYS A 51 5.13 -14.16 6.44
CA CYS A 51 6.50 -14.35 6.95
C CYS A 51 7.44 -13.22 6.51
N GLU A 52 8.62 -13.14 7.13
CA GLU A 52 9.65 -12.13 6.86
C GLU A 52 10.00 -11.99 5.38
N VAL A 53 10.36 -13.09 4.71
CA VAL A 53 10.74 -13.11 3.28
C VAL A 53 9.65 -12.51 2.38
N CYS A 54 8.39 -12.87 2.64
CA CYS A 54 7.27 -12.30 1.89
C CYS A 54 7.14 -10.80 2.12
N ARG A 55 7.38 -10.34 3.35
CA ARG A 55 7.30 -8.92 3.72
C ARG A 55 8.46 -8.11 3.15
N GLU A 56 9.67 -8.66 3.10
CA GLU A 56 10.81 -7.99 2.47
C GLU A 56 10.52 -7.68 1.00
N HIS A 57 10.05 -8.66 0.24
CA HIS A 57 9.67 -8.44 -1.16
C HIS A 57 8.50 -7.46 -1.32
N GLU A 58 7.49 -7.51 -0.44
CA GLU A 58 6.41 -6.52 -0.46
C GLU A 58 6.91 -5.11 -0.13
N THR A 59 7.82 -4.99 0.83
CA THR A 59 8.43 -3.72 1.21
C THR A 59 9.19 -3.12 0.03
N VAL A 60 10.00 -3.92 -0.67
CA VAL A 60 10.69 -3.47 -1.89
C VAL A 60 9.69 -2.97 -2.96
N ILE A 61 8.58 -3.67 -3.14
CA ILE A 61 7.54 -3.26 -4.11
C ILE A 61 6.86 -1.96 -3.69
N ASP A 62 6.56 -1.79 -2.39
CA ASP A 62 5.90 -0.61 -1.86
C ASP A 62 6.81 0.61 -1.84
N GLU A 63 8.09 0.44 -1.49
CA GLU A 63 9.11 1.49 -1.59
C GLU A 63 9.29 1.95 -3.03
N ALA A 64 9.36 1.02 -3.98
CA ALA A 64 9.41 1.36 -5.38
C ALA A 64 8.17 2.14 -5.84
N ARG A 65 6.96 1.76 -5.39
CA ARG A 65 5.72 2.51 -5.70
C ARG A 65 5.77 3.91 -5.13
N LYS A 66 6.25 4.06 -3.88
CA LYS A 66 6.41 5.35 -3.21
C LYS A 66 7.40 6.23 -3.97
N PHE A 67 8.52 5.68 -4.42
CA PHE A 67 9.49 6.37 -5.25
C PHE A 67 8.84 6.87 -6.55
N MET A 68 8.16 6.00 -7.30
CA MET A 68 7.46 6.39 -8.53
C MET A 68 6.45 7.52 -8.27
N GLY A 69 5.67 7.42 -7.20
CA GLY A 69 4.69 8.43 -6.81
C GLY A 69 5.33 9.77 -6.42
N MET A 70 6.43 9.75 -5.69
CA MET A 70 7.17 10.96 -5.27
C MET A 70 7.65 11.75 -6.48
N TYR A 71 8.18 11.07 -7.49
CA TYR A 71 8.72 11.69 -8.71
C TYR A 71 7.69 11.85 -9.83
N GLY A 72 6.42 11.53 -9.59
CA GLY A 72 5.36 11.61 -10.61
C GLY A 72 5.60 10.70 -11.82
N LEU A 73 6.35 9.62 -11.63
CA LEU A 73 6.74 8.69 -12.68
C LEU A 73 5.60 7.75 -13.04
N ARG A 74 5.70 7.13 -14.21
CA ARG A 74 4.76 6.10 -14.63
C ARG A 74 4.75 4.97 -13.60
N PRO A 75 3.56 4.51 -13.14
CA PRO A 75 3.45 3.37 -12.23
C PRO A 75 4.22 2.14 -12.71
N ILE A 76 4.67 1.35 -11.74
CA ILE A 76 5.45 0.14 -12.04
C ILE A 76 4.57 -0.84 -12.81
N GLY A 77 4.95 -1.11 -14.06
CA GLY A 77 4.27 -2.04 -14.96
C GLY A 77 5.25 -3.05 -15.55
N GLY A 78 4.87 -3.69 -16.66
CA GLY A 78 5.72 -4.68 -17.33
C GLY A 78 6.96 -4.12 -18.02
N THR A 79 7.05 -2.80 -18.24
CA THR A 79 8.16 -2.18 -18.95
C THR A 79 9.26 -1.70 -17.99
N LEU A 80 10.51 -2.09 -18.26
CA LEU A 80 11.72 -1.62 -17.57
C LEU A 80 12.37 -0.39 -18.22
N GLN A 81 11.70 0.21 -19.21
CA GLN A 81 12.19 1.41 -19.88
C GLN A 81 12.15 2.59 -18.90
N SER A 82 13.28 3.27 -18.75
CA SER A 82 13.44 4.52 -18.00
C SER A 82 14.55 5.35 -18.65
N ASP A 83 14.45 6.68 -18.53
CA ASP A 83 15.46 7.62 -19.02
C ASP A 83 16.53 7.93 -17.94
N ASP A 84 16.40 7.32 -16.77
CA ASP A 84 17.22 7.53 -15.58
C ASP A 84 17.59 6.17 -14.94
N ASP A 85 18.84 6.04 -14.49
CA ASP A 85 19.39 4.80 -13.94
C ASP A 85 18.80 4.49 -12.56
N GLU A 86 18.57 5.49 -11.71
CA GLU A 86 17.95 5.30 -10.39
C GLU A 86 16.51 4.81 -10.57
N GLU A 87 15.75 5.40 -11.52
CA GLU A 87 14.42 4.87 -11.89
C GLU A 87 14.50 3.41 -12.34
N ARG A 88 15.52 3.06 -13.13
CA ARG A 88 15.70 1.70 -13.66
C ARG A 88 15.89 0.68 -12.55
N GLU A 89 16.71 1.00 -11.56
CA GLU A 89 16.97 0.16 -10.40
C GLU A 89 15.69 -0.15 -9.63
N TRP A 90 14.87 0.86 -9.34
CA TRP A 90 13.58 0.65 -8.67
C TRP A 90 12.61 -0.21 -9.49
N ARG A 91 12.58 -0.05 -10.83
CA ARG A 91 11.76 -0.90 -11.72
C ARG A 91 12.22 -2.35 -11.69
N VAL A 92 13.53 -2.60 -11.75
CA VAL A 92 14.12 -3.95 -11.72
C VAL A 92 13.88 -4.60 -10.36
N ASN A 93 14.19 -3.92 -9.26
CA ASN A 93 14.00 -4.45 -7.91
C ASN A 93 12.54 -4.84 -7.65
N ALA A 94 11.58 -4.01 -8.05
CA ALA A 94 10.17 -4.32 -7.91
C ALA A 94 9.70 -5.46 -8.84
N ARG A 95 10.29 -5.61 -10.03
CA ARG A 95 10.01 -6.76 -10.92
C ARG A 95 10.51 -8.05 -10.28
N ASP A 96 11.74 -8.04 -9.80
CA ASP A 96 12.41 -9.22 -9.27
C ASP A 96 11.75 -9.66 -7.95
N ALA A 97 11.38 -8.71 -7.08
CA ALA A 97 10.59 -8.98 -5.88
C ALA A 97 9.20 -9.59 -6.20
N ARG A 98 8.52 -9.11 -7.26
CA ARG A 98 7.26 -9.72 -7.72
C ARG A 98 7.47 -11.13 -8.26
N ALA A 99 8.54 -11.34 -9.04
CA ALA A 99 8.89 -12.65 -9.56
C ALA A 99 9.16 -13.65 -8.43
N ALA A 100 9.94 -13.24 -7.43
CA ALA A 100 10.22 -14.04 -6.23
C ALA A 100 8.94 -14.39 -5.46
N LEU A 101 8.06 -13.40 -5.21
CA LEU A 101 6.76 -13.65 -4.57
C LEU A 101 5.88 -14.61 -5.38
N ASN A 102 5.83 -14.46 -6.71
CA ASN A 102 5.05 -15.34 -7.55
C ASN A 102 5.60 -16.77 -7.59
N GLN A 103 6.91 -16.94 -7.51
CA GLN A 103 7.57 -18.25 -7.52
C GLN A 103 7.27 -19.06 -6.25
N ILE A 104 7.15 -18.40 -5.09
CA ILE A 104 6.84 -19.04 -3.80
C ILE A 104 5.34 -19.05 -3.46
N ARG A 105 4.50 -18.51 -4.34
CA ARG A 105 3.06 -18.36 -4.08
C ARG A 105 2.39 -19.73 -3.95
N LEU A 106 1.55 -19.87 -2.93
CA LEU A 106 0.66 -21.02 -2.77
C LEU A 106 -0.21 -21.19 -4.03
N PRO A 107 -0.32 -22.42 -4.59
CA PRO A 107 -1.13 -22.66 -5.78
C PRO A 107 -2.62 -22.43 -5.52
N GLU A 108 -3.09 -22.82 -4.33
CA GLU A 108 -4.44 -22.59 -3.85
C GLU A 108 -4.40 -21.62 -2.68
N PRO A 109 -5.00 -20.41 -2.79
CA PRO A 109 -5.01 -19.46 -1.70
C PRO A 109 -5.92 -19.96 -0.56
N PRO A 110 -5.53 -19.77 0.71
CA PRO A 110 -6.34 -20.18 1.85
C PRO A 110 -7.64 -19.37 1.96
N ASP A 111 -8.70 -20.01 2.48
CA ASP A 111 -9.99 -19.37 2.73
C ASP A 111 -9.86 -18.23 3.77
N PRO A 112 -10.32 -17.00 3.45
CA PRO A 112 -10.29 -15.87 4.39
C PRO A 112 -11.05 -16.11 5.69
N ALA A 113 -12.04 -17.00 5.73
CA ALA A 113 -12.71 -17.36 6.97
C ALA A 113 -11.81 -18.20 7.88
N LEU A 114 -10.98 -19.09 7.32
CA LEU A 114 -10.02 -19.89 8.08
C LEU A 114 -8.88 -19.04 8.63
N ILE A 115 -8.39 -18.07 7.85
CA ILE A 115 -7.38 -17.10 8.31
C ILE A 115 -7.92 -16.32 9.51
N ARG A 116 -9.13 -15.76 9.42
CA ARG A 116 -9.74 -15.02 10.54
C ARG A 116 -9.90 -15.88 11.80
N LYS A 117 -10.26 -17.16 11.65
CA LYS A 117 -10.36 -18.11 12.76
C LYS A 117 -9.00 -18.41 13.38
N SER A 118 -7.94 -18.57 12.59
CA SER A 118 -6.59 -18.84 13.09
C SER A 118 -5.94 -17.63 13.76
N MET A 119 -6.26 -16.41 13.31
CA MET A 119 -5.74 -15.15 13.86
C MET A 119 -6.46 -14.69 15.13
N ARG A 120 -7.60 -15.30 15.48
CA ARG A 120 -8.37 -14.90 16.66
C ARG A 120 -7.55 -15.21 17.92
N PRO A 121 -7.27 -14.23 18.81
CA PRO A 121 -6.45 -14.44 19.99
C PRO A 121 -7.06 -15.55 20.85
N LYS A 122 -6.24 -16.50 21.33
CA LYS A 122 -6.67 -17.67 22.11
C LYS A 122 -7.56 -17.31 23.32
N ALA A 123 -7.38 -16.13 23.92
CA ALA A 123 -8.24 -15.62 25.00
C ALA A 123 -9.71 -15.45 24.58
N ALA A 124 -9.99 -15.05 23.34
CA ALA A 124 -11.35 -14.90 22.82
C ALA A 124 -12.03 -16.24 22.48
N ARG A 125 -11.28 -17.33 22.33
CA ARG A 125 -11.85 -18.69 22.15
C ARG A 125 -12.43 -19.24 23.45
N ILE A 126 -11.83 -18.89 24.60
CA ILE A 126 -12.30 -19.30 25.92
C ILE A 126 -13.63 -18.59 26.24
N VAL A 127 -13.73 -17.29 25.97
CA VAL A 127 -14.98 -16.52 26.20
C VAL A 127 -16.14 -17.07 25.37
N THR A 128 -15.92 -17.42 24.10
CA THR A 128 -16.99 -18.01 23.27
C THR A 128 -17.37 -19.44 23.65
N ALA A 129 -16.46 -20.20 24.27
CA ALA A 129 -16.78 -21.53 24.80
C ALA A 129 -17.67 -21.42 26.05
N PHE A 130 -17.45 -20.42 26.90
CA PHE A 130 -18.33 -20.13 28.04
C PHE A 130 -19.71 -19.59 27.62
N GLU A 131 -19.80 -18.81 26.55
CA GLU A 131 -21.08 -18.37 25.98
C GLU A 131 -21.86 -19.50 25.28
N ALA A 132 -21.17 -20.47 24.68
CA ALA A 132 -21.81 -21.63 24.06
C ALA A 132 -22.32 -22.66 25.08
N GLU A 133 -21.64 -22.80 26.23
CA GLU A 133 -22.07 -23.68 27.32
C GLU A 133 -23.20 -23.08 28.18
N SER A 134 -23.44 -21.76 28.10
CA SER A 134 -24.40 -21.04 28.94
C SER A 134 -25.63 -20.51 28.19
N ALA A 135 -26.11 -21.22 27.16
CA ALA A 135 -27.30 -20.80 26.41
C ALA A 135 -28.51 -21.73 26.66
N PRO A 136 -29.46 -21.38 27.56
CA PRO A 136 -30.79 -21.94 27.49
C PRO A 136 -31.58 -21.25 26.37
N ALA A 137 -32.18 -22.08 25.51
CA ALA A 137 -33.12 -21.69 24.48
C ALA A 137 -34.24 -20.80 25.04
N ARG A 138 -34.35 -19.55 24.56
CA ARG A 138 -35.60 -18.78 24.64
C ARG A 138 -35.89 -18.01 23.37
N LYS A 139 -37.15 -18.17 22.98
CA LYS A 139 -37.83 -17.65 21.79
C LYS A 139 -37.73 -16.13 21.71
N ALA A 140 -37.58 -15.64 20.48
CA ALA A 140 -37.75 -14.25 20.11
C ALA A 140 -39.13 -13.69 20.53
N PRO A 141 -39.18 -12.38 20.80
CA PRO A 141 -40.23 -11.58 20.18
C PRO A 141 -39.64 -10.43 19.37
N ALA A 142 -40.22 -10.22 18.19
CA ALA A 142 -39.96 -9.10 17.31
C ALA A 142 -40.74 -7.86 17.78
N ARG A 143 -40.06 -6.71 17.95
CA ARG A 143 -40.60 -5.34 17.74
C ARG A 143 -39.48 -4.28 17.84
N PRO A 144 -39.75 -3.03 17.41
CA PRO A 144 -39.52 -2.49 16.08
C PRO A 144 -38.20 -1.73 15.94
N ARG A 145 -37.81 -1.45 14.69
CA ARG A 145 -36.64 -0.66 14.30
C ARG A 145 -36.76 0.78 14.82
N THR A 146 -35.94 1.14 15.80
CA THR A 146 -35.53 2.53 16.05
C THR A 146 -34.18 2.74 15.36
N ALA A 147 -34.17 3.60 14.34
CA ALA A 147 -32.95 4.07 13.71
C ALA A 147 -32.14 4.84 14.77
N SER A 148 -31.04 4.24 15.24
CA SER A 148 -30.11 4.91 16.14
C SER A 148 -29.13 5.71 15.29
N SER A 149 -29.37 7.02 15.27
CA SER A 149 -28.47 8.05 14.77
C SER A 149 -27.11 7.88 15.44
N ALA A 150 -26.06 7.69 14.64
CA ALA A 150 -24.69 7.83 15.13
C ALA A 150 -24.49 9.24 15.70
N PRO A 151 -23.85 9.42 16.86
CA PRO A 151 -23.44 10.73 17.30
C PRO A 151 -22.36 11.23 16.35
N ALA A 152 -22.68 12.28 15.59
CA ALA A 152 -21.70 13.04 14.85
C ALA A 152 -20.57 13.51 15.79
N PRO A 153 -19.31 13.58 15.32
CA PRO A 153 -18.24 14.16 16.13
C PRO A 153 -18.61 15.61 16.43
N ALA A 154 -18.76 15.93 17.72
CA ALA A 154 -18.96 17.29 18.18
C ALA A 154 -17.72 18.12 17.84
N PRO A 155 -17.82 19.20 17.05
CA PRO A 155 -16.78 20.21 17.00
C PRO A 155 -16.92 21.06 18.26
N THR A 156 -16.29 20.66 19.37
CA THR A 156 -16.02 21.59 20.47
C THR A 156 -14.77 22.40 20.13
N ALA A 157 -14.90 23.27 19.13
CA ALA A 157 -14.22 24.55 19.14
C ALA A 157 -15.34 25.57 19.35
N ALA A 158 -15.40 26.13 20.56
CA ALA A 158 -16.28 27.23 20.87
C ALA A 158 -16.08 28.31 19.79
N VAL A 159 -17.10 28.48 18.94
CA VAL A 159 -17.24 29.64 18.09
C VAL A 159 -17.38 30.81 19.05
N ALA A 160 -16.28 31.51 19.29
CA ALA A 160 -16.32 32.82 19.92
C ALA A 160 -17.38 33.66 19.18
N PRO A 161 -18.20 34.45 19.89
CA PRO A 161 -19.24 35.27 19.29
C PRO A 161 -18.61 36.06 18.14
N ALA A 162 -19.29 36.06 16.98
CA ALA A 162 -18.85 36.64 15.73
C ALA A 162 -18.11 37.96 15.96
N LYS A 163 -16.78 37.88 16.03
CA LYS A 163 -15.94 39.04 15.80
C LYS A 163 -16.25 39.39 14.36
N LYS A 164 -16.82 40.58 14.14
CA LYS A 164 -16.94 41.19 12.82
C LYS A 164 -15.69 40.80 12.05
N LEU A 165 -15.86 40.08 10.95
CA LEU A 165 -14.73 39.66 10.14
C LEU A 165 -13.96 40.92 9.79
N ASP A 166 -12.71 40.97 10.24
CA ASP A 166 -11.83 42.08 9.95
C ASP A 166 -11.47 41.98 8.47
N VAL A 167 -12.22 42.71 7.65
CA VAL A 167 -12.09 42.71 6.19
C VAL A 167 -10.67 43.12 5.80
N ALA A 168 -10.05 44.04 6.55
CA ALA A 168 -8.68 44.47 6.30
C ALA A 168 -7.67 43.35 6.57
N ALA A 169 -7.81 42.62 7.69
CA ALA A 169 -6.95 41.46 7.98
C ALA A 169 -7.16 40.30 6.98
N LEU A 170 -8.38 40.15 6.45
CA LEU A 170 -8.69 39.20 5.38
C LEU A 170 -8.02 39.60 4.07
N GLU A 171 -8.09 40.87 3.69
CA GLU A 171 -7.43 41.40 2.49
C GLU A 171 -5.92 41.21 2.57
N GLU A 172 -5.28 41.54 3.70
CA GLU A 172 -3.84 41.32 3.92
C GLU A 172 -3.44 39.84 3.79
N ARG A 173 -4.30 38.93 4.28
CA ARG A 173 -4.04 37.49 4.15
C ARG A 173 -4.19 37.00 2.71
N VAL A 174 -5.16 37.53 1.96
CA VAL A 174 -5.38 37.20 0.55
C VAL A 174 -4.22 37.73 -0.29
N THR A 175 -3.81 38.98 -0.10
CA THR A 175 -2.66 39.55 -0.82
C THR A 175 -1.39 38.78 -0.51
N GLY A 176 -1.12 38.46 0.75
CA GLY A 176 0.02 37.63 1.14
C GLY A 176 0.00 36.22 0.53
N LEU A 177 -1.16 35.59 0.39
CA LEU A 177 -1.31 34.30 -0.29
C LEU A 177 -1.13 34.40 -1.81
N LEU A 178 -1.54 35.51 -2.43
CA LEU A 178 -1.31 35.78 -3.85
C LEU A 178 0.17 36.05 -4.14
N ASP A 179 0.87 36.77 -3.28
CA ASP A 179 2.33 36.95 -3.38
C ASP A 179 3.07 35.61 -3.22
N GLN A 180 2.62 34.76 -2.29
CA GLN A 180 3.15 33.40 -2.18
C GLN A 180 2.87 32.58 -3.44
N LEU A 181 1.68 32.70 -4.04
CA LEU A 181 1.30 32.00 -5.26
C LEU A 181 2.19 32.42 -6.44
N THR A 182 2.40 33.72 -6.64
CA THR A 182 3.30 34.22 -7.70
C THR A 182 4.73 33.73 -7.50
N LYS A 183 5.23 33.71 -6.26
CA LYS A 183 6.55 33.15 -5.93
C LYS A 183 6.63 31.67 -6.28
N VAL A 184 5.62 30.88 -5.92
CA VAL A 184 5.58 29.45 -6.28
C VAL A 184 5.54 29.26 -7.80
N ASP A 185 4.74 30.05 -8.53
CA ASP A 185 4.66 29.98 -10.00
C ASP A 185 6.02 30.30 -10.67
N THR A 186 6.77 31.29 -10.15
CA THR A 186 8.12 31.56 -10.67
C THR A 186 9.08 30.40 -10.40
N GLN A 187 8.97 29.75 -9.24
CA GLN A 187 9.79 28.58 -8.90
C GLN A 187 9.42 27.36 -9.74
N ILE A 188 8.14 27.19 -10.09
CA ILE A 188 7.68 26.15 -11.02
C ILE A 188 8.33 26.36 -12.38
N GLY A 189 8.28 27.57 -12.94
CA GLY A 189 8.91 27.86 -14.23
C GLY A 189 10.41 27.60 -14.25
N LEU A 190 11.13 27.90 -13.16
CA LEU A 190 12.55 27.58 -13.02
C LEU A 190 12.80 26.07 -12.92
N ALA A 191 11.95 25.33 -12.22
CA ALA A 191 12.08 23.89 -12.04
C ALA A 191 11.67 23.09 -13.28
N GLU A 192 10.75 23.60 -14.12
CA GLU A 192 10.38 23.01 -15.41
C GLU A 192 11.53 23.05 -16.42
N ALA A 193 12.38 24.08 -16.34
CA ALA A 193 13.59 24.17 -17.15
C ALA A 193 14.69 23.19 -16.69
N ALA A 194 14.61 22.68 -15.47
CA ALA A 194 15.57 21.72 -14.92
C ALA A 194 15.20 20.27 -15.30
N GLN A 195 16.21 19.44 -15.54
CA GLN A 195 16.04 18.03 -15.91
C GLN A 195 16.42 17.10 -14.75
N GLY A 196 15.86 15.89 -14.75
CA GLY A 196 16.19 14.83 -13.80
C GLY A 196 15.20 14.65 -12.64
N LEU A 197 15.43 13.61 -11.83
CA LEU A 197 14.55 13.22 -10.72
C LEU A 197 14.41 14.33 -9.67
N ALA A 198 15.52 14.94 -9.25
CA ALA A 198 15.50 16.03 -8.28
C ALA A 198 14.62 17.21 -8.75
N ALA A 199 14.65 17.55 -10.04
CA ALA A 199 13.78 18.57 -10.63
C ALA A 199 12.31 18.15 -10.59
N ARG A 200 12.00 16.89 -10.94
CA ARG A 200 10.63 16.33 -10.88
C ARG A 200 10.06 16.30 -9.46
N ALA A 201 10.84 15.90 -8.46
CA ALA A 201 10.40 15.93 -7.06
C ALA A 201 10.09 17.36 -6.60
N ARG A 202 10.98 18.31 -6.94
CA ARG A 202 10.76 19.73 -6.63
C ARG A 202 9.50 20.28 -7.31
N LEU A 203 9.26 19.92 -8.57
CA LEU A 203 8.04 20.29 -9.28
C LEU A 203 6.78 19.72 -8.62
N ASN A 204 6.81 18.48 -8.16
CA ASN A 204 5.69 17.87 -7.46
C ASN A 204 5.36 18.60 -6.13
N ASP A 205 6.40 18.91 -5.34
CA ASP A 205 6.23 19.67 -4.10
C ASP A 205 5.66 21.08 -4.37
N LEU A 206 6.22 21.81 -5.33
CA LEU A 206 5.71 23.14 -5.72
C LEU A 206 4.26 23.11 -6.21
N ASN A 207 3.88 22.10 -6.99
CA ASN A 207 2.49 21.91 -7.41
C ASN A 207 1.55 21.59 -6.23
N SER A 208 2.03 20.82 -5.25
CA SER A 208 1.29 20.54 -4.01
C SER A 208 1.10 21.78 -3.15
N GLN A 209 2.12 22.64 -3.05
CA GLN A 209 2.05 23.95 -2.38
C GLN A 209 1.04 24.87 -3.10
N LYS A 210 1.12 24.99 -4.43
CA LYS A 210 0.17 25.74 -5.25
C LYS A 210 -1.27 25.28 -5.03
N ALA A 211 -1.52 23.97 -5.08
CA ALA A 211 -2.85 23.40 -4.83
C ALA A 211 -3.36 23.70 -3.42
N THR A 212 -2.47 23.79 -2.43
CA THR A 212 -2.84 24.14 -1.05
C THR A 212 -3.19 25.63 -0.94
N ILE A 213 -2.40 26.52 -1.54
CA ILE A 213 -2.67 27.97 -1.59
C ILE A 213 -3.99 28.26 -2.32
N LEU A 214 -4.25 27.60 -3.45
CA LEU A 214 -5.52 27.77 -4.17
C LEU A 214 -6.73 27.28 -3.34
N ARG A 215 -6.57 26.18 -2.60
CA ARG A 215 -7.62 25.69 -1.68
C ARG A 215 -7.86 26.66 -0.51
N THR A 216 -6.82 27.25 0.06
CA THR A 216 -6.99 28.24 1.14
C THR A 216 -7.62 29.53 0.62
N LEU A 217 -7.19 30.03 -0.56
CA LEU A 217 -7.82 31.17 -1.22
C LEU A 217 -9.32 30.91 -1.49
N ALA A 218 -9.68 29.74 -2.01
CA ALA A 218 -11.08 29.35 -2.22
C ALA A 218 -11.87 29.29 -0.90
N ALA A 219 -11.26 28.81 0.19
CA ALA A 219 -11.89 28.79 1.50
C ALA A 219 -12.12 30.21 2.07
N LEU A 220 -11.15 31.12 1.89
CA LEU A 220 -11.28 32.53 2.29
C LEU A 220 -12.35 33.24 1.48
N GLU A 221 -12.42 32.98 0.18
CA GLU A 221 -13.43 33.52 -0.74
C GLU A 221 -14.84 33.08 -0.34
N LYS A 222 -15.00 31.80 -0.01
CA LYS A 222 -16.25 31.25 0.53
C LYS A 222 -16.63 31.89 1.88
N ALA A 223 -15.67 32.06 2.79
CA ALA A 223 -15.90 32.70 4.08
C ALA A 223 -16.34 34.16 3.94
N ARG A 224 -15.77 34.90 2.97
CA ARG A 224 -16.19 36.27 2.64
C ARG A 224 -17.63 36.31 2.15
N ARG A 225 -18.03 35.40 1.27
CA ARG A 225 -19.43 35.34 0.77
C ARG A 225 -20.42 35.06 1.89
N SER A 226 -20.15 34.05 2.72
CA SER A 226 -21.03 33.69 3.85
C SER A 226 -21.13 34.74 4.95
N ALA A 227 -20.28 35.76 4.92
CA ALA A 227 -20.28 36.87 5.86
C ALA A 227 -20.96 38.13 5.33
N GLY A 228 -21.20 38.20 4.02
CA GLY A 228 -21.92 39.27 3.35
C GLY A 228 -23.41 38.98 3.14
N GLU A 229 -23.85 37.74 3.43
CA GLU A 229 -25.26 37.34 3.62
C GLU A 229 -25.65 37.44 5.09
#